data_AF-A0A328T0K8-F1
#
_entry.id   AF-A0A328T0K8-F1
#
_cell.length_a   1.000
_cell.length_b   1.000
_cell.length_c   1.000
_cell.angle_alpha   90.00
_cell.angle_beta   90.00
_cell.angle_gamma   90.00
#
_symmetry.space_group_name_H-M   'P 1'
#
loop_
_entity.id
_entity.type
_entity.pdbx_description
1 polymer ?
#
loop_
_entity_poly.entity_id
_entity_poly.type
_entity_poly.pdbx_seq_one_letter_code
_entity_poly.pdbx_strand_id
1 'polypeptide(L)'
;MNLRELAPQLRDMLADEDWLPACQDLTKLDELLYRIDTDPQCGDEAPNPDVALLIAAHQDFCHFRRAMAARLNIPDDKPLHITPDEWLQLRLRHGTTPESLRPYAKYRSEGDDRFHIVD
;
A
#
# COMPACT_ATOMS: atom_id res chain seq x y z
N MET A 1 1.38 -17.09 -6.59
CA MET A 1 0.69 -16.12 -5.74
C MET A 1 -0.57 -15.69 -6.46
N ASN A 2 -1.76 -15.87 -5.87
CA ASN A 2 -3.06 -15.47 -6.44
C ASN A 2 -3.74 -14.37 -5.61
N LEU A 3 -4.86 -13.83 -6.09
CA LEU A 3 -5.59 -12.76 -5.40
C LEU A 3 -6.12 -13.19 -4.01
N ARG A 4 -6.56 -14.44 -3.86
CA ARG A 4 -7.03 -14.97 -2.57
C ARG A 4 -5.94 -14.98 -1.50
N GLU A 5 -4.71 -15.33 -1.88
CA GLU A 5 -3.53 -15.29 -0.99
C GLU A 5 -3.15 -13.87 -0.57
N LEU A 6 -3.48 -12.86 -1.37
CA LEU A 6 -3.19 -11.45 -1.10
C LEU A 6 -4.29 -10.72 -0.34
N ALA A 7 -5.53 -11.22 -0.38
CA ALA A 7 -6.69 -10.58 0.23
C ALA A 7 -6.50 -10.21 1.72
N PRO A 8 -5.84 -11.01 2.58
CA PRO A 8 -5.55 -10.60 3.95
C PRO A 8 -4.70 -9.32 4.03
N GLN A 9 -3.68 -9.20 3.18
CA GLN A 9 -2.77 -8.04 3.19
C GLN A 9 -3.48 -6.79 2.66
N LEU A 10 -4.37 -6.95 1.68
CA LEU A 10 -5.23 -5.87 1.19
C LEU A 10 -6.21 -5.37 2.26
N ARG A 11 -6.72 -6.26 3.10
CA ARG A 11 -7.56 -5.87 4.25
C ARG A 11 -6.76 -5.16 5.33
N ASP A 12 -5.55 -5.64 5.63
CA ASP A 12 -4.66 -4.96 6.59
C ASP A 12 -4.35 -3.53 6.14
N MET A 13 -4.15 -3.32 4.83
CA MET A 13 -3.97 -2.00 4.24
C MET A 13 -5.18 -1.08 4.43
N LEU A 14 -6.39 -1.60 4.21
CA LEU A 14 -7.64 -0.83 4.41
C LEU A 14 -7.91 -0.51 5.88
N ALA A 15 -7.35 -1.30 6.80
CA ALA A 15 -7.47 -1.07 8.23
C ALA A 15 -6.41 -0.09 8.80
N ASP A 16 -5.35 0.23 8.06
CA ASP A 16 -4.30 1.14 8.51
C ASP A 16 -4.67 2.60 8.23
N GLU A 17 -5.23 3.28 9.24
CA GLU A 17 -5.68 4.69 9.16
C GLU A 17 -4.56 5.64 8.71
N ASP A 18 -3.31 5.37 9.07
CA ASP A 18 -2.19 6.20 8.62
C ASP A 18 -1.91 5.97 7.13
N TRP A 19 -2.17 4.78 6.58
CA TRP A 19 -1.94 4.45 5.18
C TRP A 19 -3.03 4.99 4.23
N LEU A 20 -4.29 4.99 4.67
CA LEU A 20 -5.46 5.34 3.84
C LEU A 20 -5.28 6.61 2.99
N PRO A 21 -4.70 7.73 3.49
CA PRO A 21 -4.53 8.94 2.69
C PRO A 21 -3.65 8.79 1.44
N ALA A 22 -2.80 7.75 1.35
CA ALA A 22 -2.01 7.47 0.14
C ALA A 22 -2.68 6.53 -0.86
N CYS A 23 -3.78 5.88 -0.50
CA CYS A 23 -4.48 4.99 -1.41
C CYS A 23 -5.47 5.83 -2.23
N GLN A 24 -5.12 6.18 -3.48
CA GLN A 24 -5.99 7.01 -4.34
C GLN A 24 -7.27 6.26 -4.76
N ASP A 25 -7.22 4.93 -4.84
CA ASP A 25 -8.29 4.10 -5.41
C ASP A 25 -8.89 3.14 -4.37
N LEU A 26 -9.19 3.65 -3.16
CA LEU A 26 -9.78 2.85 -2.07
C LEU A 26 -11.06 2.12 -2.49
N THR A 27 -11.95 2.79 -3.25
CA THR A 27 -13.19 2.19 -3.75
C THR A 27 -12.94 0.99 -4.65
N LYS A 28 -11.94 1.08 -5.54
CA LYS A 28 -11.57 -0.01 -6.45
C LYS A 28 -10.96 -1.19 -5.70
N LEU A 29 -10.21 -0.90 -4.62
CA LEU A 29 -9.64 -1.94 -3.78
C LEU A 29 -10.71 -2.68 -2.97
N ASP A 30 -11.72 -1.95 -2.47
CA ASP A 30 -12.87 -2.51 -1.78
C ASP A 30 -13.73 -3.38 -2.73
N GLU A 31 -13.97 -2.90 -3.96
CA GLU A 31 -14.63 -3.69 -5.01
C GLU A 31 -13.87 -4.97 -5.37
N LEU A 32 -12.54 -4.91 -5.45
CA LEU A 32 -11.70 -6.09 -5.68
C LEU A 32 -11.85 -7.11 -4.55
N LEU A 33 -11.80 -6.66 -3.29
CA LEU A 33 -11.98 -7.54 -2.13
C LEU A 33 -13.39 -8.16 -2.11
N TYR A 34 -14.41 -7.37 -2.41
CA TYR A 34 -15.77 -7.85 -2.55
C TYR A 34 -15.87 -8.95 -3.63
N ARG A 35 -15.25 -8.76 -4.79
CA ARG A 35 -15.21 -9.77 -5.86
C ARG A 35 -14.47 -11.02 -5.44
N ILE A 36 -13.34 -10.91 -4.76
CA ILE A 36 -12.59 -12.07 -4.24
C ILE A 36 -13.46 -12.91 -3.29
N ASP A 37 -14.30 -12.26 -2.48
CA ASP A 37 -15.16 -12.91 -1.50
C ASP A 37 -16.43 -13.53 -2.10
N THR A 38 -16.92 -12.98 -3.22
CA THR A 38 -18.22 -13.34 -3.80
C THR A 38 -18.12 -14.18 -5.06
N ASP A 39 -17.02 -14.06 -5.82
CA ASP A 39 -16.76 -14.82 -7.03
C ASP A 39 -15.68 -15.90 -6.78
N PRO A 40 -16.04 -17.20 -6.83
CA PRO A 40 -15.10 -18.30 -6.62
C PRO A 40 -13.93 -18.31 -7.60
N GLN A 41 -14.10 -17.79 -8.82
CA GLN A 41 -13.06 -17.78 -9.85
C GLN A 41 -12.08 -16.62 -9.69
N CYS A 42 -12.56 -15.47 -9.20
CA CYS A 42 -11.74 -14.27 -9.03
C CYS A 42 -10.55 -14.49 -8.08
N GLY A 43 -10.74 -15.22 -6.98
CA GLY A 43 -9.68 -15.48 -6.02
C GLY A 43 -8.49 -16.28 -6.57
N ASP A 44 -8.68 -17.07 -7.63
CA ASP A 44 -7.61 -17.89 -8.23
C ASP A 44 -6.84 -17.16 -9.35
N GLU A 45 -7.25 -15.95 -9.70
CA GLU A 45 -6.58 -15.12 -10.69
C GLU A 45 -5.20 -14.65 -10.20
N ALA A 46 -4.29 -14.44 -11.15
CA ALA A 46 -3.02 -13.81 -10.87
C ALA A 46 -3.23 -12.33 -10.53
N PRO A 47 -2.54 -11.79 -9.52
CA PRO A 47 -2.70 -10.40 -9.16
C PRO A 47 -2.21 -9.48 -10.28
N ASN A 48 -2.96 -8.40 -10.51
CA ASN A 48 -2.48 -7.30 -11.33
C ASN A 48 -1.14 -6.78 -10.72
N PRO A 49 -0.11 -6.53 -11.55
CA PRO A 49 1.15 -5.92 -11.10
C PRO A 49 1.00 -4.71 -10.17
N ASP A 50 -0.03 -3.88 -10.38
CA ASP A 50 -0.31 -2.70 -9.56
C ASP A 50 -0.76 -3.08 -8.14
N VAL A 51 -1.55 -4.15 -8.00
CA VAL A 51 -1.97 -4.69 -6.69
C VAL A 51 -0.76 -5.22 -5.93
N ALA A 52 0.09 -6.00 -6.59
CA ALA A 52 1.32 -6.52 -5.99
C ALA A 52 2.27 -5.38 -5.56
N LEU A 53 2.38 -4.33 -6.38
CA LEU A 53 3.20 -3.17 -6.09
C LEU A 53 2.65 -2.35 -4.91
N LEU A 54 1.33 -2.17 -4.85
CA LEU A 54 0.66 -1.45 -3.76
C LEU A 54 0.87 -2.15 -2.41
N ILE A 55 0.77 -3.48 -2.40
CA ILE A 55 1.09 -4.31 -1.22
C ILE A 55 2.54 -4.13 -0.79
N ALA A 56 3.48 -4.18 -1.74
CA ALA A 56 4.90 -4.00 -1.45
C ALA A 56 5.19 -2.60 -0.87
N ALA A 57 4.52 -1.56 -1.37
CA ALA A 57 4.64 -0.20 -0.86
C ALA A 57 4.12 -0.07 0.58
N HIS A 58 2.96 -0.66 0.88
CA HIS A 58 2.42 -0.68 2.24
C HIS A 58 3.35 -1.42 3.21
N GLN A 59 3.89 -2.58 2.81
CA GLN A 59 4.82 -3.34 3.65
C GLN A 59 6.10 -2.55 3.97
N ASP A 60 6.66 -1.83 2.98
CA ASP A 60 7.82 -0.95 3.21
C ASP A 60 7.47 0.21 4.15
N PHE A 61 6.28 0.81 4.00
CA PHE A 61 5.77 1.84 4.91
C PHE A 61 5.66 1.32 6.35
N CYS A 62 5.03 0.17 6.58
CA CYS A 62 4.92 -0.44 7.91
C CYS A 62 6.30 -0.74 8.50
N HIS A 63 7.23 -1.27 7.70
CA HIS A 63 8.59 -1.57 8.14
C HIS A 63 9.34 -0.29 8.55
N PHE A 64 9.26 0.76 7.73
CA PHE A 64 9.85 2.06 8.03
C PHE A 64 9.28 2.67 9.31
N ARG A 65 7.95 2.67 9.47
CA ARG A 65 7.25 3.18 10.66
C ARG A 65 7.76 2.50 11.94
N ARG A 66 7.87 1.16 11.93
CA ARG A 66 8.43 0.37 13.05
C ARG A 66 9.90 0.71 13.31
N ALA A 67 10.73 0.77 12.27
CA ALA A 67 12.15 1.09 12.41
C ALA A 67 12.38 2.51 12.98
N MET A 68 11.53 3.47 12.61
CA MET A 68 11.56 4.83 13.15
C MET A 68 11.09 4.89 14.60
N ALA A 69 9.99 4.21 14.95
CA ALA A 69 9.51 4.13 16.33
C ALA A 69 10.59 3.55 17.26
N ALA A 70 11.25 2.47 16.84
CA ALA A 70 12.37 1.86 17.57
C ALA A 70 13.55 2.82 17.76
N ARG A 71 13.93 3.59 16.72
CA ARG A 71 14.99 4.60 16.83
C ARG A 71 14.67 5.73 17.80
N LEU A 72 13.39 6.08 17.91
CA LEU A 72 12.91 7.14 18.80
C LEU A 72 12.59 6.62 20.21
N ASN A 73 12.84 5.33 20.51
CA ASN A 73 12.45 4.67 21.77
C ASN A 73 10.97 4.89 22.12
N ILE A 74 10.11 4.96 21.10
CA ILE A 74 8.66 5.04 21.28
C ILE A 74 8.16 3.63 21.58
N PRO A 75 7.43 3.40 22.68
CA PRO A 75 6.89 2.09 22.99
C PRO A 75 5.83 1.68 21.96
N ASP A 76 5.72 0.37 21.69
CA ASP A 76 4.87 -0.21 20.64
C ASP A 76 3.37 0.11 20.80
N ASP A 77 2.94 0.52 22.00
CA ASP A 77 1.57 0.94 22.31
C ASP A 77 1.24 2.37 21.83
N LYS A 78 2.24 3.13 21.38
CA LYS A 78 2.08 4.45 20.75
C LYS A 78 2.53 4.38 19.30
N PRO A 79 1.60 4.13 18.35
CA PRO A 79 1.96 4.12 16.94
C PRO A 79 2.55 5.47 16.54
N LEU A 80 3.66 5.41 15.80
CA LEU A 80 4.23 6.59 15.16
C LEU A 80 3.32 6.99 14.00
N HIS A 81 2.49 8.01 14.20
CA HIS A 81 1.63 8.57 13.16
C HIS A 81 2.46 9.36 12.14
N ILE A 82 3.09 8.63 11.23
CA ILE A 82 3.75 9.20 10.06
C ILE A 82 2.83 9.03 8.86
N THR A 83 2.55 10.11 8.14
CA THR A 83 1.77 10.01 6.91
C THR A 83 2.61 9.37 5.80
N PRO A 84 2.00 8.67 4.83
CA PRO A 84 2.68 8.10 3.68
C PRO A 84 3.48 9.14 2.88
N ASP A 85 2.99 10.37 2.80
CA ASP A 85 3.71 11.47 2.15
C ASP A 85 5.00 11.83 2.91
N GLU A 86 4.96 11.89 4.24
CA GLU A 86 6.15 12.11 5.07
C GLU A 86 7.14 10.95 4.96
N TRP A 87 6.66 9.71 4.98
CA TRP A 87 7.48 8.53 4.72
C TRP A 87 8.19 8.63 3.37
N LEU A 88 7.46 8.94 2.29
CA LEU A 88 8.00 9.06 0.95
C LEU A 88 9.03 10.19 0.86
N GLN A 89 8.75 11.35 1.46
CA GLN A 89 9.69 12.47 1.51
C GLN A 89 10.98 12.11 2.27
N LEU A 90 10.88 11.42 3.40
CA LEU A 90 12.05 10.96 4.15
C LEU A 90 12.89 9.96 3.34
N ARG A 91 12.23 9.02 2.65
CA ARG A 91 12.92 8.03 1.80
C ARG A 91 13.68 8.72 0.64
N LEU A 92 13.04 9.67 -0.02
CA LEU A 92 13.65 10.45 -1.11
C LEU A 92 14.85 11.29 -0.63
N ARG A 93 14.76 11.90 0.56
CA ARG A 93 15.89 12.66 1.15
C ARG A 93 17.09 11.77 1.50
N HIS A 94 16.85 10.52 1.87
CA HIS A 94 17.90 9.59 2.28
C HIS A 94 18.39 8.66 1.15
N GLY A 95 17.87 8.79 -0.08
CA GLY A 95 18.37 8.08 -1.27
C GLY A 95 18.24 6.55 -1.21
N THR A 96 17.54 6.00 -0.23
CA THR A 96 17.42 4.55 0.03
C THR A 96 16.18 3.93 -0.60
N THR A 97 15.43 4.69 -1.41
CA THR A 97 14.20 4.22 -2.05
C THR A 97 14.53 3.05 -2.99
N PRO A 98 13.98 1.85 -2.76
CA PRO A 98 14.10 0.72 -3.68
C PRO A 98 13.68 1.14 -5.09
N GLU A 99 14.35 0.65 -6.13
CA GLU A 99 14.03 1.03 -7.52
C GLU A 99 12.56 0.75 -7.87
N SER A 100 11.96 -0.27 -7.25
CA SER A 100 10.54 -0.63 -7.37
C SER A 100 9.57 0.45 -6.88
N LEU A 101 9.99 1.35 -5.99
CA LEU A 101 9.14 2.41 -5.44
C LEU A 101 9.31 3.77 -6.14
N ARG A 102 10.26 3.88 -7.09
CA ARG A 102 10.45 5.09 -7.91
C ARG A 102 9.19 5.58 -8.64
N PRO A 103 8.27 4.72 -9.13
CA PRO A 103 7.02 5.17 -9.77
C PRO A 103 6.11 6.01 -8.87
N TYR A 104 6.23 5.90 -7.54
CA TYR A 104 5.44 6.66 -6.57
C TYR A 104 6.06 8.02 -6.20
N ALA A 105 7.32 8.29 -6.58
CA ALA A 105 7.97 9.58 -6.30
C ALA A 105 7.25 10.78 -6.96
N LYS A 106 6.42 10.52 -7.97
CA LYS A 106 5.60 11.50 -8.69
C LYS A 106 4.09 11.28 -8.53
N TYR A 107 3.67 10.46 -7.57
CA TYR A 107 2.27 10.02 -7.44
C TYR A 107 1.28 11.16 -7.17
N ARG A 108 1.74 12.26 -6.54
CA ARG A 108 0.95 13.50 -6.37
C ARG A 108 0.97 14.45 -7.59
N SER A 109 1.89 14.27 -8.54
CA SER A 109 2.12 15.23 -9.64
C SER A 109 1.61 14.79 -11.01
N GLU A 110 1.30 13.50 -11.18
CA GLU A 110 0.75 12.93 -12.42
C GLU A 110 -0.56 12.19 -12.08
N GLY A 111 -1.57 12.94 -11.63
CA GLY A 111 -2.87 12.43 -11.22
C GLY A 111 -3.78 12.06 -12.39
N ASP A 112 -3.36 11.13 -13.24
CA ASP A 112 -4.25 10.54 -14.25
C ASP A 112 -4.18 9.00 -14.18
N ASP A 113 -5.22 8.44 -13.57
CA ASP A 113 -5.92 7.23 -14.01
C ASP A 113 -5.07 5.96 -14.25
N ARG A 114 -4.35 5.50 -13.22
CA ARG A 114 -3.50 4.29 -13.33
C ARG A 114 -4.21 2.97 -13.03
N PHE A 115 -5.30 3.00 -12.27
CA PHE A 115 -6.12 1.80 -12.03
C PHE A 115 -7.21 1.71 -13.09
N HIS A 116 -6.90 1.15 -14.25
CA HIS A 116 -7.91 0.81 -15.25
C HIS A 116 -8.62 -0.48 -14.80
N ILE A 117 -9.85 -0.34 -14.29
CA ILE A 117 -10.80 -1.45 -14.23
C ILE A 117 -11.49 -1.45 -15.58
N VAL A 118 -11.30 -2.53 -16.35
CA VAL A 118 -12.02 -2.74 -17.61
C VAL A 118 -13.31 -3.50 -17.28
N ASP A 119 -14.44 -2.99 -17.78
CA ASP A 119 -15.77 -3.63 -17.72
C ASP A 119 -15.79 -5.05 -18.31
#